data_AF-A0A6B2TL97-F1
#
_entry.id   AF-A0A6B2TL97-F1
#
_cell.length_a   1.000
_cell.length_b   1.000
_cell.length_c   1.000
_cell.angle_alpha   90.00
_cell.angle_beta   90.00
_cell.angle_gamma   90.00
#
_symmetry.space_group_name_H-M   'P 1'
#
loop_
_entity.id
_entity.type
_entity.pdbx_description
1 polymer ?
#
loop_
_entity_poly.entity_id
_entity_poly.type
_entity_poly.pdbx_seq_one_letter_code
_entity_poly.pdbx_strand_id
1 'polypeptide(L)'
;GPDPVVGEPAFDLARLVRDRVEDLIASPSGASITRRRVKKLAESLEVEQERLRGWTLFRAVESGVRALRVGRPQDAELLLEFAGWL
;
A
#
# COMPACT_ATOMS: atom_id res chain seq x y z
N GLY A 1 10.43 8.23 11.90
CA GLY A 1 9.69 8.72 10.72
C GLY A 1 10.04 7.84 9.52
N PRO A 2 9.41 7.99 8.35
CA PRO A 2 9.95 7.36 7.15
C PRO A 2 11.34 7.96 6.85
N ASP A 3 12.33 7.11 6.56
CA ASP A 3 13.45 7.51 5.73
C ASP A 3 12.97 7.35 4.28
N PRO A 4 12.64 8.44 3.56
CA PRO A 4 12.39 8.31 2.13
C PRO A 4 13.64 7.73 1.47
N VAL A 5 13.46 6.76 0.58
CA VAL A 5 14.56 6.33 -0.28
C VAL A 5 14.81 7.49 -1.26
N VAL A 6 15.89 8.24 -1.02
CA VAL A 6 16.26 9.38 -1.86
C VAL A 6 16.35 8.92 -3.31
N GLY A 7 15.63 9.61 -4.20
CA GLY A 7 15.61 9.32 -5.63
C GLY A 7 14.53 8.32 -6.09
N GLU A 8 13.71 7.79 -5.18
CA GLU A 8 12.65 6.84 -5.53
C GLU A 8 11.23 7.43 -5.34
N PRO A 9 10.65 8.09 -6.35
CA PRO A 9 9.36 8.77 -6.21
C PRO A 9 8.19 7.81 -5.94
N ALA A 10 8.24 6.57 -6.43
CA ALA A 10 7.17 5.61 -6.21
C ALA A 10 7.09 5.12 -4.74
N PHE A 11 8.16 5.28 -3.96
CA PHE A 11 8.19 4.94 -2.54
C PHE A 11 7.21 5.78 -1.72
N ASP A 12 7.16 7.09 -1.95
CA ASP A 12 6.26 7.98 -1.21
C ASP A 12 4.79 7.79 -1.63
N LEU A 13 4.56 7.45 -2.90
CA LEU A 13 3.24 7.18 -3.46
C LEU A 13 2.59 5.90 -2.92
N ALA A 14 3.38 4.95 -2.44
CA ALA A 14 2.88 3.73 -1.79
C ALA A 14 1.91 4.01 -0.63
N ARG A 15 2.03 5.16 0.04
CA ARG A 15 1.08 5.57 1.09
C ARG A 15 -0.28 5.95 0.51
N LEU A 16 -0.32 6.60 -0.66
CA LEU A 16 -1.56 7.03 -1.31
C LEU A 16 -2.35 5.84 -1.86
N VAL A 17 -1.67 4.81 -2.36
CA VAL A 17 -2.32 3.57 -2.80
C VAL A 17 -3.10 2.90 -1.65
N ARG A 18 -2.52 2.92 -0.44
CA ARG A 18 -3.09 2.34 0.81
C ARG A 18 -4.07 3.25 1.54
N ASP A 19 -4.32 4.44 1.02
CA ASP A 19 -5.16 5.40 1.73
C ASP A 19 -6.56 4.81 1.97
N ARG A 20 -7.06 4.96 3.20
CA ARG A 20 -8.32 4.37 3.66
C ARG A 20 -8.38 2.84 3.51
N VAL A 21 -7.32 2.14 3.93
CA VAL A 21 -7.22 0.67 3.84
C VAL A 21 -8.43 -0.05 4.47
N GLU A 22 -8.93 0.44 5.60
CA GLU A 22 -10.14 -0.09 6.26
C GLU A 22 -11.37 -0.09 5.34
N ASP A 23 -11.62 1.02 4.64
CA ASP A 23 -12.74 1.13 3.71
C ASP A 23 -12.56 0.21 2.49
N LEU A 24 -11.31 0.02 2.05
CA LEU A 24 -11.01 -0.88 0.95
C LEU A 24 -11.29 -2.34 1.33
N ILE A 25 -10.85 -2.76 2.54
CA ILE A 25 -11.08 -4.10 3.10
C ILE A 25 -12.58 -4.35 3.31
N ALA A 26 -13.31 -3.35 3.80
CA ALA A 26 -14.76 -3.46 3.97
C ALA A 26 -15.55 -3.54 2.64
N SER A 27 -14.91 -3.25 1.50
CA SER A 27 -15.57 -3.27 0.19
C SER A 27 -15.42 -4.62 -0.51
N PRO A 28 -16.52 -5.22 -1.01
CA PRO A 28 -16.46 -6.42 -1.87
C PRO A 28 -15.62 -6.24 -3.15
N SER A 29 -15.37 -4.98 -3.54
CA SER A 29 -14.59 -4.62 -4.72
C SER A 29 -13.18 -4.11 -4.40
N GLY A 30 -12.75 -4.19 -3.13
CA GLY A 30 -11.48 -3.65 -2.61
C GLY A 30 -10.27 -3.96 -3.48
N ALA A 31 -10.02 -5.24 -3.77
CA ALA A 31 -8.90 -5.66 -4.60
C ALA A 31 -8.92 -5.04 -6.01
N SER A 32 -10.11 -4.90 -6.62
CA SER A 32 -10.25 -4.27 -7.94
C SER A 32 -10.04 -2.75 -7.90
N ILE A 33 -10.46 -2.09 -6.81
CA ILE A 33 -10.21 -0.67 -6.55
C ILE A 33 -8.71 -0.44 -6.36
N THR A 34 -8.03 -1.28 -5.59
CA THR A 34 -6.58 -1.22 -5.36
C THR A 34 -5.80 -1.30 -6.67
N ARG A 35 -6.06 -2.30 -7.52
CA ARG A 35 -5.42 -2.42 -8.84
C ARG A 35 -5.63 -1.18 -9.71
N ARG A 36 -6.85 -0.64 -9.71
CA ARG A 36 -7.19 0.58 -10.47
C ARG A 36 -6.47 1.81 -9.92
N ARG A 37 -6.32 1.93 -8.60
CA ARG A 37 -5.59 3.02 -7.94
C ARG A 37 -4.11 2.99 -8.30
N VAL A 38 -3.47 1.81 -8.23
CA VAL A 38 -2.06 1.64 -8.65
C VAL A 38 -1.87 2.15 -10.08
N LYS A 39 -2.69 1.66 -11.02
CA LYS A 39 -2.63 2.08 -12.42
C LYS A 39 -2.81 3.59 -12.58
N LYS A 40 -3.88 4.16 -12.02
CA LYS A 40 -4.18 5.60 -12.16
C LYS A 40 -3.10 6.49 -11.56
N LEU A 41 -2.56 6.14 -10.39
CA LEU A 41 -1.50 6.92 -9.75
C LEU A 41 -0.20 6.83 -10.54
N ALA A 42 0.14 5.64 -11.04
CA ALA A 42 1.31 5.45 -11.89
C ALA A 42 1.22 6.30 -13.16
N GLU A 43 0.08 6.23 -13.86
CA GLU A 43 -0.17 7.01 -15.08
C GLU A 43 -0.18 8.52 -14.82
N SER A 44 -0.85 8.98 -13.75
CA SER A 44 -1.02 10.42 -13.48
C SER A 44 0.26 11.10 -13.01
N LEU A 45 1.19 10.34 -12.43
CA LEU A 45 2.43 10.86 -11.85
C LEU A 45 3.66 10.37 -12.60
N GLU A 46 3.46 9.75 -13.78
CA GLU A 46 4.50 9.30 -14.70
C GLU A 46 5.56 8.41 -14.02
N VAL A 47 5.12 7.54 -13.10
CA VAL A 47 6.00 6.55 -12.45
C VAL A 47 5.75 5.15 -13.02
N GLU A 48 6.77 4.31 -12.95
CA GLU A 48 6.66 2.91 -13.38
C GLU A 48 5.67 2.14 -12.48
N GLN A 49 4.67 1.52 -13.09
CA GLN A 49 3.54 0.93 -12.38
C GLN A 49 3.96 -0.25 -11.49
N GLU A 50 4.84 -1.12 -11.98
CA GLU A 50 5.30 -2.30 -11.24
C GLU A 50 6.14 -1.88 -10.03
N ARG A 51 6.93 -0.81 -10.16
CA ARG A 51 7.69 -0.21 -9.06
C ARG A 51 6.79 0.39 -8.01
N LEU A 52 5.73 1.11 -8.39
CA LEU A 52 4.71 1.60 -7.44
C LEU A 52 4.01 0.43 -6.73
N ARG A 53 3.64 -0.62 -7.47
CA ARG A 53 3.06 -1.84 -6.91
C ARG A 53 4.01 -2.48 -5.90
N GLY A 54 5.28 -2.66 -6.26
CA GLY A 54 6.31 -3.24 -5.40
C GLY A 54 6.54 -2.44 -4.13
N TRP A 55 6.63 -1.10 -4.21
CA TRP A 55 6.76 -0.27 -3.01
C TRP A 55 5.50 -0.28 -2.15
N THR A 56 4.32 -0.36 -2.75
CA THR A 56 3.07 -0.51 -2.00
C THR A 56 3.06 -1.82 -1.23
N LEU A 57 3.48 -2.93 -1.86
CA LEU A 57 3.57 -4.23 -1.23
C LEU A 57 4.55 -4.21 -0.06
N PHE A 58 5.76 -3.72 -0.31
CA PHE A 58 6.78 -3.56 0.73
C PHE A 58 6.25 -2.75 1.91
N ARG A 59 5.66 -1.58 1.66
CA ARG A 59 5.15 -0.70 2.72
C ARG A 59 3.96 -1.30 3.46
N ALA A 60 3.09 -2.04 2.79
CA ALA A 60 1.97 -2.75 3.42
C ALA A 60 2.48 -3.81 4.40
N VAL A 61 3.39 -4.67 3.95
CA VAL A 61 3.99 -5.74 4.78
C VAL A 61 4.81 -5.15 5.92
N GLU A 62 5.67 -4.17 5.65
CA GLU A 62 6.49 -3.51 6.67
C GLU A 62 5.61 -2.89 7.76
N SER A 63 4.56 -2.16 7.38
CA SER A 63 3.62 -1.57 8.33
C SER A 63 2.86 -2.65 9.11
N GLY A 64 2.43 -3.73 8.46
CA GLY A 64 1.69 -4.82 9.10
C GLY A 64 2.54 -5.57 10.13
N VAL A 65 3.78 -5.92 9.77
CA VAL A 65 4.75 -6.53 10.70
C VAL A 65 5.07 -5.60 11.86
N ARG A 66 5.20 -4.30 11.61
CA ARG A 66 5.40 -3.32 12.68
C ARG A 66 4.20 -3.25 13.61
N ALA A 67 2.97 -3.26 13.07
CA ALA A 67 1.74 -3.26 13.85
C ALA A 67 1.65 -4.49 14.77
N LEU A 68 1.99 -5.69 14.27
CA LEU A 68 2.11 -6.90 15.10
C LEU A 68 3.11 -6.70 16.25
N ARG A 69 4.30 -6.17 15.94
CA ARG A 69 5.36 -5.96 16.94
C ARG A 69 4.94 -5.03 18.07
N VAL A 70 4.10 -4.03 17.79
CA VAL A 70 3.61 -3.07 18.80
C VAL A 70 2.26 -3.46 19.40
N GLY A 71 1.79 -4.70 19.19
CA GLY A 71 0.57 -5.23 19.82
C GLY A 71 -0.73 -4.72 19.20
N ARG A 72 -0.73 -4.41 17.89
CA ARG A 72 -1.91 -3.97 17.14
C ARG A 72 -2.30 -5.01 16.07
N PRO A 73 -2.88 -6.15 16.46
CA PRO A 73 -3.13 -7.26 15.52
C PRO A 73 -4.21 -6.92 14.48
N GLN A 74 -5.23 -6.12 14.81
CA GLN A 74 -6.27 -5.73 13.86
C GLN A 74 -5.70 -4.86 12.73
N ASP A 75 -4.90 -3.85 13.07
CA ASP A 75 -4.16 -3.05 12.08
C ASP A 75 -3.30 -3.93 11.17
N ALA A 76 -2.62 -4.92 11.75
CA ALA A 76 -1.77 -5.83 11.00
C ALA A 76 -2.55 -6.68 10.01
N GLU A 77 -3.68 -7.25 10.44
CA GLU A 77 -4.56 -8.06 9.60
C GLU A 77 -5.02 -7.27 8.38
N LEU A 78 -5.53 -6.06 8.56
CA LEU A 78 -5.96 -5.18 7.47
C LEU A 78 -4.83 -4.89 6.47
N LEU A 79 -3.62 -4.62 6.98
CA LEU A 79 -2.46 -4.29 6.16
C LEU A 79 -1.92 -5.51 5.39
N LEU A 80 -1.94 -6.68 5.99
CA LEU A 80 -1.45 -7.93 5.39
C LEU A 80 -2.47 -8.54 4.43
N GLU A 81 -3.77 -8.41 4.70
CA GLU A 81 -4.82 -8.76 3.75
C GLU A 81 -4.75 -7.86 2.52
N PHE A 82 -4.64 -6.54 2.70
CA PHE A 82 -4.44 -5.59 1.61
C PHE A 82 -3.19 -5.94 0.78
N ALA A 83 -2.09 -6.34 1.43
CA ALA A 83 -0.87 -6.75 0.75
C ALA A 83 -1.10 -7.95 -0.19
N GLY A 84 -2.01 -8.87 0.17
CA GLY A 84 -2.37 -10.02 -0.66
C GLY A 84 -3.13 -9.67 -1.95
N TRP A 85 -3.60 -8.43 -2.11
CA TRP A 85 -4.29 -7.98 -3.32
C TRP A 85 -3.39 -7.33 -4.37
N LEU A 86 -2.19 -6.93 -3.95
CA LEU A 86 -1.21 -6.26 -4.80
C LEU A 86 -0.57 -7.30 -5.70
#